data_AF-A0A3N5VP55-F1
#
_entry.id   AF-A0A3N5VP55-F1
#
_cell.length_a   1.000
_cell.length_b   1.000
_cell.length_c   1.000
_cell.angle_alpha   90.00
_cell.angle_beta   90.00
_cell.angle_gamma   90.00
#
_symmetry.space_group_name_H-M   'P 1'
#
loop_
_entity.id
_entity.type
_entity.pdbx_description
1 polymer ?
#
loop_
_entity_poly.entity_id
_entity_poly.type
_entity_poly.pdbx_seq_one_letter_code
_entity_poly.pdbx_strand_id
1 'polypeptide(L)'
;MTERHLSQERRRRALAVILLAILFCISGPLLALDWSVPSGALDHKMVTLSHITPERARELLTKLKLGTANRMPGTNSLLITGEAGTLRKALVILALVDAPQQYDVARLGQANSASTLPTSDRIADAVGGITIGTFARPPVGIEKVKVLIDVHDGAVVAVAPVFQLQDIKLAAELGPEVLKQRKEGTRHAQASVAASTPQVTDMAPPSAVKTVAQADKTPTQQALASQAVIQPVPAAAPEPAPVSSASSLGQAEGETVDSNELAGLATAGAPPQDVAPELQTNPKPVASEPVTLQPGQVVPPELQPIPTPEKEAESKTLKAESPTPVRAAVDASSYEPAAFPNGDQEIKLTLPERLPVIQLLDLVGKYLNLSYVYDPTKVTGEVTLKLNGNLQGSMKVKDLYLLLESVLQFKDLVMTRHNGNVVQIVPKTDVMTIDPQIVTPESRVVEAG
;
A
#
# COMPACT_ATOMS: atom_id res chain seq x y z
N MET A 1 53.99 74.81 -0.47
CA MET A 1 52.94 74.19 -1.32
C MET A 1 52.53 72.79 -0.81
N THR A 2 52.56 72.52 0.50
CA THR A 2 52.32 71.18 1.07
C THR A 2 51.19 71.12 2.10
N GLU A 3 50.64 72.25 2.54
CA GLU A 3 49.60 72.27 3.59
C GLU A 3 48.18 71.93 3.09
N ARG A 4 47.92 72.01 1.78
CA ARG A 4 46.59 71.68 1.23
C ARG A 4 46.32 70.17 1.16
N HIS A 5 47.36 69.34 1.23
CA HIS A 5 47.20 67.87 1.14
C HIS A 5 46.74 67.23 2.46
N LEU A 6 47.20 67.74 3.61
CA LEU A 6 46.86 67.20 4.93
C LEU A 6 45.38 67.42 5.30
N SER A 7 44.78 68.50 4.81
CA SER A 7 43.36 68.80 5.05
C SER A 7 42.42 67.82 4.32
N GLN A 8 42.80 67.40 3.11
CA GLN A 8 41.97 66.51 2.30
C GLN A 8 41.97 65.08 2.85
N GLU A 9 43.09 64.62 3.41
CA GLU A 9 43.19 63.29 3.99
C GLU A 9 42.37 63.15 5.28
N ARG A 10 42.37 64.18 6.13
CA ARG A 10 41.51 64.21 7.34
C ARG A 10 40.03 64.21 6.99
N ARG A 11 39.62 64.92 5.93
CA ARG A 11 38.23 64.92 5.45
C ARG A 11 37.80 63.55 4.90
N ARG A 12 38.68 62.85 4.17
CA ARG A 12 38.40 61.50 3.66
C ARG A 12 38.27 60.48 4.80
N ARG A 13 39.13 60.55 5.82
CA ARG A 13 39.03 59.67 7.00
C ARG A 13 37.76 59.94 7.80
N ALA A 14 37.38 61.21 7.99
CA ALA A 14 36.13 61.56 8.66
C ALA A 14 34.90 61.06 7.89
N LEU A 15 34.86 61.22 6.57
CA LEU A 15 33.75 60.71 5.74
C LEU A 15 33.68 59.18 5.75
N ALA A 16 34.81 58.48 5.72
CA ALA A 16 34.84 57.02 5.80
C ALA A 16 34.30 56.50 7.14
N VAL A 17 34.66 57.14 8.26
CA VAL A 17 34.15 56.78 9.59
C VAL A 17 32.65 57.05 9.69
N ILE A 18 32.15 58.18 9.17
CA ILE A 18 30.72 58.49 9.14
C ILE A 18 29.95 57.48 8.29
N LEU A 19 30.47 57.11 7.11
CA LEU A 19 29.81 56.16 6.23
C LEU A 19 29.79 54.75 6.83
N LEU A 20 30.87 54.34 7.51
CA LEU A 20 30.93 53.07 8.23
C LEU A 20 29.99 53.04 9.44
N ALA A 21 29.86 54.16 10.18
CA ALA A 21 28.90 54.31 11.27
C ALA A 21 27.44 54.27 10.76
N ILE A 22 27.14 54.93 9.63
CA ILE A 22 25.83 54.87 8.99
C ILE A 22 25.55 53.43 8.51
N LEU A 23 26.55 52.75 7.93
CA LEU A 23 26.40 51.35 7.53
C LEU A 23 26.09 50.47 8.75
N PHE A 24 26.76 50.67 9.88
CA PHE A 24 26.51 49.94 11.14
C PHE A 24 25.14 50.27 11.76
N CYS A 25 24.67 51.52 11.64
CA CYS A 25 23.34 51.93 12.10
C CYS A 25 22.21 51.43 11.19
N ILE A 26 22.46 51.22 9.89
CA ILE A 26 21.51 50.60 8.96
C ILE A 26 21.56 49.06 9.05
N SER A 27 22.69 48.49 9.49
CA SER A 27 22.88 47.04 9.62
C SER A 27 22.65 46.46 11.02
N GLY A 28 22.11 47.23 11.97
CA GLY A 28 21.57 46.70 13.24
C GLY A 28 20.09 47.05 13.42
N PRO A 29 19.22 46.16 13.94
CA PRO A 29 19.22 44.71 13.96
C PRO A 29 18.20 44.18 12.94
N LEU A 30 18.56 44.14 11.65
CA LEU A 30 17.76 43.39 10.65
C LEU A 30 17.89 41.86 10.83
N LEU A 31 18.70 41.41 11.79
CA LEU A 31 18.82 40.02 12.22
C LEU A 31 18.10 39.74 13.56
N ALA A 32 17.19 40.63 13.97
CA ALA A 32 16.11 40.30 14.89
C ALA A 32 14.76 40.57 14.20
N LEU A 33 14.60 40.11 12.96
CA LEU A 33 13.40 39.32 12.74
C LEU A 33 13.58 38.10 13.65
N ASP A 34 13.14 38.25 14.90
CA ASP A 34 12.34 37.20 15.49
C ASP A 34 11.32 36.88 14.39
N TRP A 35 11.66 35.88 13.57
CA TRP A 35 10.65 34.99 13.04
C TRP A 35 9.99 34.52 14.32
N SER A 36 8.99 35.30 14.76
CA SER A 36 8.15 35.00 15.89
C SER A 36 7.57 33.67 15.47
N VAL A 37 8.26 32.59 15.84
CA VAL A 37 7.86 31.22 15.60
C VAL A 37 6.49 31.24 16.24
N PRO A 38 5.41 31.29 15.44
CA PRO A 38 4.10 31.54 15.99
C PRO A 38 3.90 30.44 17.00
N SER A 39 3.92 30.82 18.28
CA SER A 39 3.99 29.93 19.43
C SER A 39 3.06 28.77 19.16
N GLY A 40 3.62 27.59 18.88
CA GLY A 40 3.05 26.47 18.12
C GLY A 40 1.58 26.19 18.40
N ALA A 41 0.71 27.07 17.91
CA ALA A 41 -0.70 27.01 18.19
C ALA A 41 -1.22 25.86 17.33
N LEU A 42 -1.66 24.81 18.01
CA LEU A 42 -2.28 23.67 17.37
C LEU A 42 -3.56 24.18 16.70
N ASP A 43 -3.54 24.17 15.36
CA ASP A 43 -4.70 24.48 14.54
C ASP A 43 -5.43 23.17 14.21
N HIS A 44 -6.71 23.26 13.90
CA HIS A 44 -7.52 22.11 13.51
C HIS A 44 -8.31 22.39 12.24
N LYS A 45 -8.43 21.39 11.38
CA LYS A 45 -9.22 21.48 10.16
C LYS A 45 -10.00 20.20 9.90
N MET A 46 -11.27 20.39 9.57
CA MET A 46 -12.15 19.31 9.12
C MET A 46 -12.05 19.18 7.60
N VAL A 47 -11.89 17.96 7.12
CA VAL A 47 -11.79 17.63 5.69
C VAL A 47 -12.80 16.53 5.35
N THR A 48 -13.61 16.76 4.33
CA THR A 48 -14.53 15.75 3.78
C THR A 48 -13.85 14.99 2.66
N LEU A 49 -13.99 13.66 2.65
CA LEU A 49 -13.35 12.75 1.71
C LEU A 49 -14.41 12.15 0.77
N SER A 50 -14.08 11.99 -0.51
CA SER A 50 -15.02 11.53 -1.55
C SER A 50 -14.72 10.11 -2.03
N HIS A 51 -13.44 9.76 -2.18
CA HIS A 51 -12.98 8.52 -2.79
C HIS A 51 -12.26 7.60 -1.81
N ILE A 52 -11.64 8.14 -0.76
CA ILE A 52 -10.94 7.34 0.25
C ILE A 52 -11.69 7.26 1.57
N THR A 53 -11.45 6.18 2.32
CA THR A 53 -12.00 6.00 3.66
C THR A 53 -11.21 6.84 4.69
N PRO A 54 -11.85 7.34 5.77
CA PRO A 54 -11.16 8.14 6.78
C PRO A 54 -10.11 7.34 7.53
N GLU A 55 -10.29 6.03 7.66
CA GLU A 55 -9.32 5.11 8.28
C GLU A 55 -8.03 5.06 7.46
N ARG A 56 -8.13 4.93 6.13
CA ARG A 56 -6.97 4.92 5.24
C ARG A 56 -6.29 6.28 5.18
N ALA A 57 -7.06 7.36 5.13
CA ALA A 57 -6.53 8.72 5.22
C ALA A 57 -5.73 8.94 6.52
N ARG A 58 -6.28 8.50 7.65
CA ARG A 58 -5.60 8.55 8.97
C ARG A 58 -4.30 7.73 8.95
N GLU A 59 -4.32 6.53 8.40
CA GLU A 59 -3.14 5.66 8.29
C GLU A 59 -2.00 6.35 7.51
N LEU A 60 -2.32 6.95 6.35
CA LEU A 60 -1.34 7.69 5.53
C LEU A 60 -0.75 8.89 6.27
N LEU A 61 -1.60 9.69 6.95
CA LEU A 61 -1.13 10.83 7.75
C LEU A 61 -0.28 10.38 8.94
N THR A 62 -0.61 9.24 9.56
CA THR A 62 0.14 8.67 10.69
C THR A 62 1.50 8.14 10.24
N LYS A 63 1.56 7.44 9.10
CA LYS A 63 2.79 6.95 8.47
C LYS A 63 3.77 8.09 8.17
N LEU A 64 3.24 9.27 7.88
CA LEU A 64 4.01 10.49 7.63
C LEU A 64 4.19 11.38 8.87
N LYS A 65 3.65 11.01 10.04
CA LYS A 65 3.67 11.83 11.26
C LYS A 65 3.12 13.25 11.04
N LEU A 66 2.06 13.38 10.23
CA LEU A 66 1.45 14.67 9.89
C LEU A 66 0.28 15.02 10.82
N GLY A 67 0.60 15.29 12.08
CA GLY A 67 -0.37 15.66 13.10
C GLY A 67 -1.22 14.49 13.59
N THR A 68 -2.28 14.80 14.34
CA THR A 68 -3.26 13.82 14.83
C THR A 68 -4.52 13.90 13.98
N ALA A 69 -4.97 12.76 13.47
CA ALA A 69 -6.17 12.67 12.64
C ALA A 69 -7.22 11.77 13.30
N ASN A 70 -8.42 12.31 13.51
CA ASN A 70 -9.54 11.61 14.11
C ASN A 70 -10.72 11.59 13.14
N ARG A 71 -11.36 10.42 13.01
CA ARG A 71 -12.57 10.27 12.19
C ARG A 71 -13.75 10.94 12.88
N MET A 72 -14.55 11.67 12.11
CA MET A 72 -15.82 12.21 12.57
C MET A 72 -16.91 11.11 12.52
N PRO A 73 -17.64 10.86 13.62
CA PRO A 73 -18.66 9.80 13.66
C PRO A 73 -19.78 10.08 12.65
N GLY A 74 -20.27 9.03 11.99
CA GLY A 74 -21.40 9.13 11.05
C GLY A 74 -21.12 9.86 9.73
N THR A 75 -19.88 10.30 9.49
CA THR A 75 -19.52 11.04 8.26
C THR A 75 -18.26 10.47 7.62
N ASN A 76 -18.07 10.73 6.32
CA ASN A 76 -16.82 10.47 5.60
C ASN A 76 -15.86 11.67 5.74
N SER A 77 -15.64 12.12 6.97
CA SER A 77 -14.83 13.31 7.26
C SER A 77 -13.78 13.03 8.34
N LEU A 78 -12.69 13.77 8.28
CA LEU A 78 -11.52 13.66 9.15
C LEU A 78 -11.24 15.02 9.80
N LEU A 79 -11.13 15.04 11.13
CA LEU A 79 -10.64 16.18 11.90
C LEU A 79 -9.13 16.01 12.09
N ILE A 80 -8.36 16.96 11.58
CA ILE A 80 -6.90 16.95 11.64
C ILE A 80 -6.46 18.08 12.57
N THR A 81 -5.62 17.76 13.54
CA THR A 81 -5.05 18.71 14.50
C THR A 81 -3.53 18.69 14.40
N GLY A 82 -2.90 19.86 14.31
CA GLY A 82 -1.45 19.96 14.25
C GLY A 82 -0.96 21.40 14.06
N GLU A 83 0.36 21.56 13.99
CA GLU A 83 0.98 22.84 13.66
C GLU A 83 0.60 23.30 12.24
N ALA A 84 0.52 24.61 12.01
CA ALA A 84 0.08 25.19 10.73
C ALA A 84 0.84 24.63 9.50
N GLY A 85 2.16 24.43 9.61
CA GLY A 85 2.98 23.84 8.54
C GLY A 85 2.63 22.38 8.26
N THR A 86 2.46 21.59 9.31
CA THR A 86 2.06 20.17 9.25
C THR A 86 0.64 20.00 8.73
N LEU A 87 -0.28 20.85 9.18
CA LEU A 87 -1.66 20.88 8.71
C LEU A 87 -1.73 21.20 7.22
N ARG A 88 -0.94 22.18 6.73
CA ARG A 88 -0.85 22.47 5.30
C ARG A 88 -0.39 21.26 4.49
N LYS A 89 0.66 20.56 4.94
CA LYS A 89 1.13 19.32 4.29
C LYS A 89 0.07 18.23 4.27
N ALA A 90 -0.61 18.00 5.41
CA ALA A 90 -1.69 17.02 5.51
C ALA A 90 -2.82 17.29 4.50
N LEU A 91 -3.25 18.55 4.36
CA LEU A 91 -4.28 18.94 3.40
C LEU A 91 -3.86 18.68 1.95
N VAL A 92 -2.61 18.96 1.60
CA VAL A 92 -2.08 18.68 0.26
C VAL A 92 -2.11 17.18 -0.04
N ILE A 93 -1.72 16.35 0.94
CA ILE A 93 -1.77 14.90 0.78
C ILE A 93 -3.19 14.40 0.64
N LEU A 94 -4.11 14.84 1.50
CA LEU A 94 -5.51 14.41 1.39
C LEU A 94 -6.13 14.82 0.05
N ALA A 95 -5.85 16.04 -0.44
CA ALA A 95 -6.30 16.47 -1.75
C ALA A 95 -5.69 15.64 -2.91
N LEU A 96 -4.48 15.10 -2.72
CA LEU A 96 -3.82 14.23 -3.69
C LEU A 96 -4.40 12.80 -3.66
N VAL A 97 -4.58 12.24 -2.45
CA VAL A 97 -4.94 10.84 -2.27
C VAL A 97 -6.45 10.59 -2.31
N ASP A 98 -7.29 11.62 -2.17
CA ASP A 98 -8.75 11.53 -2.31
C ASP A 98 -9.18 11.41 -3.79
N ALA A 99 -8.64 10.39 -4.45
CA ALA A 99 -8.88 10.04 -5.84
C ALA A 99 -9.28 8.55 -5.93
N PRO A 100 -9.87 8.10 -7.07
CA PRO A 100 -10.29 6.71 -7.23
C PRO A 100 -9.16 5.67 -7.14
N GLN A 101 -7.91 6.07 -7.41
CA GLN A 101 -6.75 5.19 -7.37
C GLN A 101 -6.23 5.02 -5.93
N GLN A 102 -5.64 3.86 -5.63
CA GLN A 102 -5.01 3.62 -4.35
C GLN A 102 -3.61 4.23 -4.29
N TYR A 103 -3.37 5.07 -3.28
CA TYR A 103 -2.08 5.69 -3.00
C TYR A 103 -1.38 5.02 -1.82
N ASP A 104 -0.05 5.02 -1.87
CA ASP A 104 0.81 4.68 -0.73
C ASP A 104 2.04 5.61 -0.68
N VAL A 105 2.74 5.53 0.44
CA VAL A 105 3.90 6.32 0.79
C VAL A 105 5.16 5.44 0.72
N ALA A 106 6.14 5.86 -0.08
CA ALA A 106 7.47 5.27 -0.10
C ALA A 106 8.54 6.26 0.34
N ARG A 107 9.53 5.76 1.08
CA ARG A 107 10.76 6.51 1.38
C ARG A 107 11.76 6.28 0.25
N LEU A 108 12.18 7.35 -0.40
CA LEU A 108 13.17 7.30 -1.49
C LEU A 108 14.60 7.44 -0.97
N GLY A 109 14.80 8.05 0.20
CA GLY A 109 16.11 8.24 0.78
C GLY A 109 16.11 9.12 2.02
N GLN A 110 17.30 9.51 2.46
CA GLN A 110 17.48 10.53 3.49
C GLN A 110 17.49 11.93 2.87
N ALA A 111 17.11 12.95 3.65
CA ALA A 111 17.11 14.35 3.18
C ALA A 111 18.48 14.80 2.66
N ASN A 112 19.57 14.31 3.25
CA ASN A 112 20.93 14.63 2.84
C ASN A 112 21.26 14.10 1.44
N SER A 113 20.57 13.04 1.00
CA SER A 113 20.68 12.46 -0.33
C SER A 113 19.73 13.14 -1.34
N ALA A 114 18.95 14.15 -0.93
CA ALA A 114 18.03 14.82 -1.84
C ALA A 114 18.76 15.52 -3.01
N SER A 115 20.00 15.97 -2.78
CA SER A 115 20.86 16.57 -3.81
C SER A 115 21.40 15.56 -4.83
N THR A 116 21.51 14.29 -4.44
CA THR A 116 21.95 13.20 -5.33
C THR A 116 20.80 12.57 -6.11
N LEU A 117 19.55 12.80 -5.68
CA LEU A 117 18.39 12.27 -6.37
C LEU A 117 18.19 12.99 -7.72
N PRO A 118 17.69 12.29 -8.74
CA PRO A 118 17.30 12.93 -9.99
C PRO A 118 16.21 13.98 -9.75
N THR A 119 16.25 15.06 -10.54
CA THR A 119 15.21 16.10 -10.53
C THR A 119 13.82 15.50 -10.82
N SER A 120 12.78 16.03 -10.20
CA SER A 120 11.39 15.58 -10.36
C SER A 120 10.97 15.44 -11.83
N ASP A 121 11.35 16.38 -12.70
CA ASP A 121 11.02 16.32 -14.14
C ASP A 121 11.63 15.09 -14.82
N ARG A 122 12.89 14.76 -14.51
CA ARG A 122 13.57 13.58 -15.05
C ARG A 122 12.93 12.27 -14.58
N ILE A 123 12.46 12.22 -13.33
CA ILE A 123 11.72 11.06 -12.81
C ILE A 123 10.37 10.95 -13.53
N ALA A 124 9.66 12.08 -13.68
CA ALA A 124 8.37 12.12 -14.35
C ALA A 124 8.45 11.66 -15.81
N ASP A 125 9.48 12.09 -16.54
CA ASP A 125 9.73 11.69 -17.92
C ASP A 125 10.09 10.21 -18.04
N ALA A 126 10.89 9.69 -17.10
CA ALA A 126 11.33 8.29 -17.11
C ALA A 126 10.19 7.30 -16.82
N VAL A 127 9.36 7.60 -15.81
CA VAL A 127 8.18 6.80 -15.49
C VAL A 127 7.13 6.97 -16.60
N GLY A 128 6.88 8.23 -17.00
CA GLY A 128 5.90 8.62 -18.00
C GLY A 128 4.47 8.62 -17.48
N GLY A 129 3.64 9.53 -18.00
CA GLY A 129 2.23 9.61 -17.63
C GLY A 129 1.96 10.17 -16.22
N ILE A 130 2.98 10.74 -15.56
CA ILE A 130 2.87 11.32 -14.23
C ILE A 130 3.24 12.81 -14.21
N THR A 131 2.72 13.54 -13.23
CA THR A 131 3.13 14.90 -12.87
C THR A 131 3.56 14.90 -11.42
N ILE A 132 4.81 15.30 -11.16
CA ILE A 132 5.38 15.32 -9.82
C ILE A 132 5.34 16.74 -9.26
N GLY A 133 4.76 16.90 -8.07
CA GLY A 133 4.79 18.14 -7.30
C GLY A 133 5.48 17.97 -5.93
N THR A 134 5.49 19.06 -5.15
CA THR A 134 6.03 19.14 -3.79
C THR A 134 4.93 19.59 -2.82
N PHE A 135 5.18 19.61 -1.50
CA PHE A 135 4.22 20.18 -0.55
C PHE A 135 4.00 21.68 -0.76
N ALA A 136 5.04 22.40 -1.21
CA ALA A 136 4.95 23.82 -1.48
C ALA A 136 4.24 24.12 -2.82
N ARG A 137 4.40 23.24 -3.81
CA ARG A 137 3.81 23.36 -5.15
C ARG A 137 3.17 22.03 -5.52
N PRO A 138 1.93 21.78 -5.08
CA PRO A 138 1.25 20.52 -5.35
C PRO A 138 1.07 20.31 -6.86
N PRO A 139 1.02 19.05 -7.33
CA PRO A 139 0.85 18.76 -8.75
C PRO A 139 -0.52 19.25 -9.24
N VAL A 140 -0.51 19.98 -10.36
CA VAL A 140 -1.72 20.50 -11.02
C VAL A 140 -1.98 19.75 -12.33
N GLY A 141 -3.24 19.74 -12.77
CA GLY A 141 -3.68 19.03 -13.99
C GLY A 141 -4.50 17.77 -13.69
N ILE A 142 -5.37 17.39 -14.63
CA ILE A 142 -6.26 16.22 -14.53
C ILE A 142 -5.85 15.08 -15.47
N GLU A 143 -5.03 15.36 -16.48
CA GLU A 143 -4.69 14.39 -17.54
C GLU A 143 -3.63 13.37 -17.12
N LYS A 144 -2.73 13.77 -16.23
CA LYS A 144 -1.61 12.95 -15.77
C LYS A 144 -1.83 12.51 -14.33
N VAL A 145 -1.29 11.35 -14.00
CA VAL A 145 -1.33 10.83 -12.64
C VAL A 145 -0.52 11.74 -11.72
N LYS A 146 -1.12 12.14 -10.61
CA LYS A 146 -0.50 13.10 -9.68
C LYS A 146 0.39 12.36 -8.71
N VAL A 147 1.59 12.88 -8.50
CA VAL A 147 2.58 12.32 -7.59
C VAL A 147 3.17 13.47 -6.78
N LEU A 148 3.49 13.22 -5.52
CA LEU A 148 4.18 14.19 -4.67
C LEU A 148 5.49 13.60 -4.17
N ILE A 149 6.59 14.31 -4.41
CA ILE A 149 7.91 13.98 -3.89
C ILE A 149 8.45 15.20 -3.18
N ASP A 150 8.78 15.06 -1.90
CA ASP A 150 9.33 16.16 -1.11
C ASP A 150 10.13 15.64 0.10
N VAL A 151 10.82 16.54 0.78
CA VAL A 151 11.53 16.24 2.03
C VAL A 151 10.59 16.42 3.23
N HIS A 152 10.46 15.36 4.03
CA HIS A 152 9.67 15.38 5.26
C HIS A 152 10.32 14.51 6.34
N ASP A 153 10.38 15.04 7.57
CA ASP A 153 10.98 14.36 8.74
C ASP A 153 12.39 13.78 8.47
N GLY A 154 13.24 14.57 7.79
CA GLY A 154 14.61 14.16 7.44
C GLY A 154 14.72 13.06 6.37
N ALA A 155 13.63 12.74 5.68
CA ALA A 155 13.59 11.77 4.60
C ALA A 155 13.04 12.37 3.30
N VAL A 156 13.48 11.85 2.15
CA VAL A 156 12.79 12.11 0.88
C VAL A 156 11.66 11.11 0.76
N VAL A 157 10.44 11.60 0.63
CA VAL A 157 9.23 10.79 0.64
C VAL A 157 8.45 11.01 -0.64
N ALA A 158 7.95 9.92 -1.21
CA ALA A 158 7.06 9.91 -2.35
C ALA A 158 5.66 9.43 -1.94
N VAL A 159 4.63 10.15 -2.38
CA VAL A 159 3.23 9.76 -2.29
C VAL A 159 2.72 9.61 -3.72
N ALA A 160 2.40 8.38 -4.10
CA ALA A 160 2.04 8.02 -5.47
C ALA A 160 1.08 6.83 -5.49
N PRO A 161 0.41 6.54 -6.63
CA PRO A 161 -0.35 5.32 -6.76
C PRO A 161 0.52 4.09 -6.62
N VAL A 162 -0.01 3.04 -5.99
CA VAL A 162 0.75 1.82 -5.63
C VAL A 162 1.47 1.20 -6.85
N PHE A 163 0.81 1.21 -8.01
CA PHE A 163 1.36 0.63 -9.25
C PHE A 163 2.53 1.42 -9.86
N GLN A 164 2.69 2.70 -9.55
CA GLN A 164 3.81 3.55 -10.02
C GLN A 164 4.91 3.71 -8.97
N LEU A 165 4.63 3.39 -7.71
CA LEU A 165 5.53 3.64 -6.60
C LEU A 165 6.85 2.87 -6.74
N GLN A 166 6.81 1.65 -7.31
CA GLN A 166 7.99 0.85 -7.58
C GLN A 166 8.87 1.46 -8.67
N ASP A 167 8.28 1.94 -9.77
CA ASP A 167 9.02 2.59 -10.84
C ASP A 167 9.66 3.91 -10.35
N ILE A 168 8.92 4.70 -9.58
CA ILE A 168 9.47 5.93 -8.96
C ILE A 168 10.64 5.59 -8.04
N LYS A 169 10.52 4.55 -7.22
CA LYS A 169 11.60 4.09 -6.35
C LYS A 169 12.82 3.66 -7.17
N LEU A 170 12.61 2.89 -8.23
CA LEU A 170 13.67 2.42 -9.10
C LEU A 170 14.37 3.58 -9.84
N ALA A 171 13.62 4.56 -10.34
CA ALA A 171 14.18 5.77 -10.94
C ALA A 171 14.96 6.63 -9.94
N ALA A 172 14.49 6.71 -8.69
CA ALA A 172 15.18 7.46 -7.65
C ALA A 172 16.49 6.78 -7.22
N GLU A 173 16.49 5.44 -7.10
CA GLU A 173 17.65 4.66 -6.63
C GLU A 173 18.69 4.40 -7.73
N LEU A 174 18.26 3.97 -8.91
CA LEU A 174 19.16 3.56 -10.01
C LEU A 174 19.32 4.64 -11.09
N GLY A 175 18.53 5.70 -11.02
CA GLY A 175 18.49 6.76 -12.02
C GLY A 175 17.44 6.51 -13.12
N PRO A 176 16.97 7.60 -13.76
CA PRO A 176 15.88 7.56 -14.74
C PRO A 176 16.21 6.76 -16.01
N GLU A 177 17.49 6.64 -16.35
CA GLU A 177 17.89 6.00 -17.61
C GLU A 177 17.70 4.48 -17.60
N VAL A 178 17.77 3.84 -16.43
CA VAL A 178 17.52 2.39 -16.30
C VAL A 178 16.07 2.05 -16.65
N LEU A 179 15.12 2.91 -16.27
CA LEU A 179 13.71 2.72 -16.63
C LEU A 179 13.47 2.91 -18.13
N LYS A 180 14.09 3.93 -18.74
CA LYS A 180 13.96 4.17 -20.18
C LYS A 180 14.50 3.01 -20.99
N GLN A 181 15.69 2.51 -20.64
CA GLN A 181 16.28 1.33 -21.27
C GLN A 181 15.39 0.09 -21.14
N ARG A 182 14.78 -0.14 -19.98
CA ARG A 182 13.82 -1.25 -19.78
C ARG A 182 12.59 -1.10 -20.68
N LYS A 183 12.02 0.10 -20.76
CA LYS A 183 10.82 0.40 -21.55
C LYS A 183 11.08 0.27 -23.06
N GLU A 184 12.26 0.67 -23.52
CA GLU A 184 12.70 0.51 -24.91
C GLU A 184 12.98 -0.96 -25.23
N GLY A 185 13.63 -1.70 -24.33
CA GLY A 185 13.88 -3.14 -24.49
C GLY A 185 12.59 -3.96 -24.62
N THR A 186 11.56 -3.65 -23.83
CA THR A 186 10.25 -4.33 -23.95
C THR A 186 9.57 -4.02 -25.29
N ARG A 187 9.67 -2.79 -25.81
CA ARG A 187 9.11 -2.46 -27.14
C ARG A 187 9.80 -3.22 -28.26
N HIS A 188 11.11 -3.41 -28.20
CA HIS A 188 11.84 -4.20 -29.19
C HIS A 188 11.52 -5.70 -29.12
N ALA A 189 11.34 -6.26 -27.92
CA ALA A 189 10.90 -7.64 -27.77
C ALA A 189 9.50 -7.86 -28.36
N GLN A 190 8.58 -6.93 -28.16
CA GLN A 190 7.20 -7.05 -28.64
C GLN A 190 7.07 -6.84 -30.16
N ALA A 191 7.87 -5.95 -30.75
CA ALA A 191 7.93 -5.76 -32.20
C ALA A 191 8.55 -6.98 -32.93
N SER A 192 9.50 -7.67 -32.31
CA SER A 192 10.13 -8.87 -32.90
C SER A 192 9.19 -10.08 -32.93
N VAL A 193 8.22 -10.18 -32.01
CA VAL A 193 7.25 -11.27 -31.98
C VAL A 193 6.16 -11.07 -33.05
N ALA A 194 5.80 -9.83 -33.37
CA ALA A 194 4.81 -9.54 -34.42
C ALA A 194 5.33 -9.79 -35.85
N ALA A 195 6.65 -9.76 -36.09
CA ALA A 195 7.24 -9.96 -37.41
C ALA A 195 7.52 -11.43 -37.78
N SER A 196 7.33 -12.36 -36.85
CA SER A 196 7.54 -13.80 -37.08
C SER A 196 6.20 -14.52 -37.16
N THR A 197 5.33 -14.12 -38.09
CA THR A 197 4.24 -15.00 -38.53
C THR A 197 4.85 -16.03 -39.48
N PRO A 198 4.93 -17.33 -39.13
CA PRO A 198 5.35 -18.33 -40.09
C PRO A 198 4.31 -18.37 -41.22
N GLN A 199 4.74 -18.06 -42.44
CA GLN A 199 3.97 -18.37 -43.64
C GLN A 199 3.78 -19.89 -43.67
N VAL A 200 2.59 -20.35 -43.30
CA VAL A 200 2.15 -21.72 -43.56
C VAL A 200 1.89 -21.78 -45.06
N THR A 201 2.91 -22.23 -45.79
CA THR A 201 2.78 -22.66 -47.18
C THR A 201 1.79 -23.82 -47.24
N ASP A 202 0.78 -23.66 -48.08
CA ASP A 202 -0.17 -24.68 -48.52
C ASP A 202 0.47 -26.06 -48.68
N MET A 203 0.02 -27.02 -47.87
CA MET A 203 0.16 -28.44 -48.19
C MET A 203 -1.18 -29.16 -48.05
N ALA A 204 -1.55 -29.72 -49.19
CA ALA A 204 -2.65 -30.61 -49.57
C ALA A 204 -3.31 -31.49 -48.48
N PRO A 205 -4.60 -31.86 -48.68
CA PRO A 205 -5.34 -32.72 -47.77
C PRO A 205 -4.94 -34.20 -47.92
N PRO A 206 -4.77 -34.96 -46.82
CA PRO A 206 -4.79 -36.41 -46.89
C PRO A 206 -6.19 -36.96 -46.54
N SER A 207 -6.53 -37.95 -47.35
CA SER A 207 -7.74 -38.73 -47.40
C SER A 207 -8.14 -39.43 -46.09
N ALA A 208 -9.44 -39.69 -46.03
CA ALA A 208 -10.14 -40.57 -45.12
C ALA A 208 -9.45 -41.93 -44.90
N VAL A 209 -9.36 -42.36 -43.63
CA VAL A 209 -9.19 -43.77 -43.26
C VAL A 209 -10.13 -44.13 -42.11
N LYS A 210 -10.74 -45.30 -42.30
CA LYS A 210 -11.81 -45.96 -41.56
C LYS A 210 -11.50 -46.32 -40.11
N THR A 211 -12.54 -46.22 -39.30
CA THR A 211 -13.01 -47.13 -38.25
C THR A 211 -12.44 -48.55 -38.30
N VAL A 212 -11.79 -49.00 -37.22
CA VAL A 212 -11.82 -50.40 -36.73
C VAL A 212 -11.80 -50.40 -35.20
N ALA A 213 -12.74 -51.14 -34.63
CA ALA A 213 -12.84 -51.48 -33.21
C ALA A 213 -12.06 -52.78 -32.89
N GLN A 214 -11.39 -52.85 -31.75
CA GLN A 214 -11.12 -54.05 -30.90
C GLN A 214 -10.14 -53.63 -29.79
N ALA A 215 -10.50 -53.71 -28.51
CA ALA A 215 -10.57 -54.88 -27.62
C ALA A 215 -9.21 -55.30 -27.03
N ASP A 216 -9.15 -55.26 -25.70
CA ASP A 216 -8.31 -56.02 -24.75
C ASP A 216 -6.83 -56.27 -25.07
N LYS A 217 -5.95 -55.77 -24.19
CA LYS A 217 -5.16 -56.60 -23.25
C LYS A 217 -4.22 -55.77 -22.37
N THR A 218 -4.29 -56.05 -21.08
CA THR A 218 -3.26 -55.85 -20.04
C THR A 218 -1.91 -56.43 -20.48
N PRO A 219 -0.78 -55.84 -20.04
CA PRO A 219 -0.01 -56.56 -19.02
C PRO A 219 0.66 -55.68 -17.95
N THR A 220 0.59 -56.20 -16.73
CA THR A 220 1.73 -56.50 -15.83
C THR A 220 2.79 -55.44 -15.55
N GLN A 221 2.71 -54.96 -14.30
CA GLN A 221 3.77 -54.57 -13.37
C GLN A 221 5.20 -54.96 -13.73
N GLN A 222 6.12 -53.99 -13.71
CA GLN A 222 7.50 -54.25 -13.31
C GLN A 222 8.00 -53.15 -12.39
N ALA A 223 8.39 -53.59 -11.20
CA ALA A 223 8.94 -52.82 -10.11
C ALA A 223 10.36 -52.33 -10.42
N LEU A 224 10.67 -51.11 -9.99
CA LEU A 224 12.04 -50.71 -9.65
C LEU A 224 11.98 -49.86 -8.38
N ALA A 225 12.32 -50.53 -7.29
CA ALA A 225 12.59 -49.95 -5.99
C ALA A 225 13.88 -49.11 -6.07
N SER A 226 13.86 -47.94 -5.48
CA SER A 226 15.06 -47.24 -5.03
C SER A 226 14.79 -46.73 -3.62
N GLN A 227 15.09 -47.61 -2.66
CA GLN A 227 15.20 -47.25 -1.25
C GLN A 227 16.54 -46.54 -1.06
N ALA A 228 16.50 -45.24 -0.78
CA ALA A 228 17.62 -44.54 -0.18
C ALA A 228 17.51 -44.70 1.34
N VAL A 229 18.30 -45.66 1.85
CA VAL A 229 18.65 -45.79 3.27
C VAL A 229 19.70 -44.74 3.57
N ILE A 230 19.39 -43.75 4.41
CA ILE A 230 20.40 -42.99 5.14
C ILE A 230 20.03 -43.04 6.62
N GLN A 231 20.98 -43.58 7.39
CA GLN A 231 20.93 -43.83 8.83
C GLN A 231 20.89 -42.54 9.65
N PRO A 232 20.40 -42.62 10.91
CA PRO A 232 20.44 -41.52 11.87
C PRO A 232 21.86 -41.32 12.43
N VAL A 233 22.32 -40.08 12.46
CA VAL A 233 23.56 -39.68 13.16
C VAL A 233 23.26 -39.50 14.66
N PRO A 234 24.05 -40.10 15.57
CA PRO A 234 23.82 -40.03 17.01
C PRO A 234 24.34 -38.73 17.63
N ALA A 235 23.71 -38.38 18.75
CA ALA A 235 24.08 -37.30 19.65
C ALA A 235 25.48 -37.47 20.26
N ALA A 236 26.26 -36.39 20.28
CA ALA A 236 27.35 -36.19 21.23
C ALA A 236 27.66 -34.68 21.38
N ALA A 237 27.44 -34.16 22.59
CA ALA A 237 28.05 -32.93 23.08
C ALA A 237 29.57 -33.16 23.27
N PRO A 238 30.42 -32.11 23.23
CA PRO A 238 30.71 -31.38 24.48
C PRO A 238 30.95 -29.86 24.32
N GLU A 239 30.79 -29.16 25.45
CA GLU A 239 31.39 -27.85 25.78
C GLU A 239 32.89 -27.77 25.40
N PRO A 240 33.40 -26.56 25.06
CA PRO A 240 34.16 -25.82 26.09
C PRO A 240 34.03 -24.29 26.08
N ALA A 241 34.45 -23.76 27.24
CA ALA A 241 34.58 -22.40 27.76
C ALA A 241 35.17 -21.29 26.84
N PRO A 242 35.00 -20.00 27.23
CA PRO A 242 35.39 -18.83 26.44
C PRO A 242 36.87 -18.48 26.61
N VAL A 243 37.55 -18.19 25.50
CA VAL A 243 38.89 -17.57 25.50
C VAL A 243 38.83 -16.15 24.98
N SER A 244 39.23 -15.23 25.86
CA SER A 244 39.64 -13.86 25.57
C SER A 244 40.64 -13.79 24.43
N SER A 245 40.54 -12.77 23.61
CA SER A 245 41.65 -12.27 22.80
C SER A 245 41.62 -10.75 22.84
N ALA A 246 42.47 -10.23 23.72
CA ALA A 246 42.93 -8.86 23.75
C ALA A 246 44.10 -8.68 22.75
N SER A 247 44.32 -7.41 22.40
CA SER A 247 45.56 -6.82 21.87
C SER A 247 45.83 -6.90 20.37
N SER A 248 45.80 -5.71 19.74
CA SER A 248 46.89 -5.08 18.96
C SER A 248 46.37 -3.72 18.51
N LEU A 249 46.63 -2.59 19.19
CA LEU A 249 47.90 -1.85 19.31
C LEU A 249 48.72 -1.82 18.01
N GLY A 250 48.51 -0.75 17.24
CA GLY A 250 49.35 -0.35 16.11
C GLY A 250 49.53 1.16 16.15
N GLN A 251 50.59 1.60 16.83
CA GLN A 251 51.19 2.93 16.66
C GLN A 251 51.77 3.05 15.24
N ALA A 252 51.49 4.17 14.58
CA ALA A 252 52.41 4.76 13.61
C ALA A 252 52.45 6.26 13.88
N GLU A 253 53.66 6.73 14.15
CA GLU A 253 54.05 8.09 14.48
C GLU A 253 54.19 8.96 13.23
N GLY A 254 54.10 10.28 13.43
CA GLY A 254 54.72 11.30 12.57
C GLY A 254 53.80 11.91 11.51
N GLU A 255 53.32 13.15 11.69
CA GLU A 255 54.14 14.34 11.44
C GLU A 255 53.43 15.60 11.93
N THR A 256 54.24 16.46 12.53
CA THR A 256 53.98 17.71 13.22
C THR A 256 53.79 18.88 12.26
N VAL A 257 52.76 19.72 12.45
CA VAL A 257 52.91 21.18 12.28
C VAL A 257 52.10 21.91 13.35
N ASP A 258 52.85 22.78 14.04
CA ASP A 258 52.56 23.65 15.17
C ASP A 258 51.59 24.81 14.93
N SER A 259 51.20 25.40 16.07
CA SER A 259 50.78 26.81 16.32
C SER A 259 49.31 27.16 16.07
N ASN A 260 48.57 27.87 16.90
CA ASN A 260 48.76 28.49 18.23
C ASN A 260 47.33 28.86 18.71
N GLU A 261 46.89 28.51 19.92
CA GLU A 261 46.85 29.39 21.10
C GLU A 261 45.87 30.59 20.98
N LEU A 262 44.74 30.55 21.70
CA LEU A 262 44.49 31.41 22.88
C LEU A 262 43.12 31.15 23.54
N ALA A 263 43.16 30.94 24.86
CA ALA A 263 42.24 31.32 25.95
C ALA A 263 40.71 31.14 25.77
N GLY A 264 39.97 30.46 26.64
CA GLY A 264 40.16 30.22 28.06
C GLY A 264 38.98 30.82 28.83
N LEU A 265 38.07 30.00 29.35
CA LEU A 265 37.20 30.36 30.48
C LEU A 265 36.87 29.08 31.26
N ALA A 266 37.43 29.04 32.47
CA ALA A 266 37.17 28.07 33.50
C ALA A 266 35.75 28.23 34.04
N THR A 267 35.08 27.13 34.38
CA THR A 267 34.03 27.13 35.39
C THR A 267 34.20 25.91 36.27
N ALA A 268 34.16 26.19 37.57
CA ALA A 268 34.55 25.37 38.69
C ALA A 268 33.70 24.10 38.84
N GLY A 269 34.34 23.06 39.37
CA GLY A 269 33.71 21.84 39.81
C GLY A 269 32.95 22.01 41.14
N ALA A 270 31.92 21.19 41.29
CA ALA A 270 31.31 20.84 42.57
C ALA A 270 31.11 19.31 42.59
N PRO A 271 31.32 18.64 43.74
CA PRO A 271 31.44 17.18 43.85
C PRO A 271 30.08 16.45 43.85
N PRO A 272 30.05 15.14 43.52
CA PRO A 272 28.83 14.34 43.53
C PRO A 272 28.44 13.96 44.97
N GLN A 273 27.18 14.21 45.34
CA GLN A 273 26.57 13.69 46.56
C GLN A 273 25.88 12.35 46.26
N ASP A 274 26.38 11.32 46.94
CA ASP A 274 25.68 10.08 47.27
C ASP A 274 24.38 10.37 48.02
N VAL A 275 23.23 10.00 47.47
CA VAL A 275 22.03 9.70 48.25
C VAL A 275 21.27 8.55 47.60
N ALA A 276 21.40 7.37 48.22
CA ALA A 276 20.50 6.24 48.02
C ALA A 276 19.08 6.57 48.52
N PRO A 277 18.06 5.93 47.95
CA PRO A 277 17.27 5.07 48.83
C PRO A 277 16.88 3.73 48.17
N GLU A 278 17.14 2.65 48.91
CA GLU A 278 16.28 1.47 48.91
C GLU A 278 14.87 1.86 49.35
N LEU A 279 13.85 1.40 48.64
CA LEU A 279 12.74 0.67 49.27
C LEU A 279 11.88 -0.04 48.23
N GLN A 280 11.86 -1.35 48.39
CA GLN A 280 10.91 -2.31 47.85
C GLN A 280 9.46 -1.80 47.99
N THR A 281 8.63 -1.97 46.96
CA THR A 281 7.33 -2.62 47.13
C THR A 281 6.86 -3.25 45.82
N ASN A 282 6.59 -4.54 45.92
CA ASN A 282 6.06 -5.43 44.90
C ASN A 282 4.52 -5.33 44.92
N PRO A 283 3.80 -4.97 43.83
CA PRO A 283 2.35 -4.98 43.86
C PRO A 283 1.83 -6.41 43.71
N LYS A 284 1.32 -6.94 44.83
CA LYS A 284 0.50 -8.15 44.93
C LYS A 284 -0.79 -7.98 44.10
N PRO A 285 -1.27 -9.01 43.36
CA PRO A 285 -2.50 -8.92 42.59
C PRO A 285 -3.70 -8.89 43.55
N VAL A 286 -4.52 -7.84 43.43
CA VAL A 286 -5.78 -7.70 44.15
C VAL A 286 -6.85 -8.50 43.42
N ALA A 287 -7.30 -9.56 44.07
CA ALA A 287 -8.50 -10.29 43.70
C ALA A 287 -9.72 -9.37 43.84
N SER A 288 -10.53 -9.32 42.79
CA SER A 288 -11.81 -8.64 42.74
C SER A 288 -12.82 -9.31 43.68
N GLU A 289 -13.19 -8.62 44.76
CA GLU A 289 -14.36 -8.95 45.58
C GLU A 289 -15.67 -8.53 44.86
N PRO A 290 -16.75 -9.32 45.01
CA PRO A 290 -18.04 -9.01 44.42
C PRO A 290 -18.71 -7.82 45.13
N VAL A 291 -19.19 -6.86 44.33
CA VAL A 291 -19.98 -5.71 44.80
C VAL A 291 -21.34 -6.20 45.31
N THR A 292 -21.52 -6.20 46.62
CA THR A 292 -22.83 -6.41 47.27
C THR A 292 -23.61 -5.09 47.22
N LEU A 293 -24.70 -5.06 46.46
CA LEU A 293 -25.64 -3.92 46.41
C LEU A 293 -26.35 -3.76 47.76
N GLN A 294 -26.30 -2.56 48.34
CA GLN A 294 -27.08 -2.23 49.52
C GLN A 294 -28.56 -1.97 49.16
N PRO A 295 -29.53 -2.38 49.99
CA PRO A 295 -30.94 -2.05 49.82
C PRO A 295 -31.15 -0.55 50.06
N GLY A 296 -31.60 0.20 49.04
CA GLY A 296 -32.03 1.60 49.20
C GLY A 296 -31.63 2.58 48.10
N GLN A 297 -31.00 2.16 47.01
CA GLN A 297 -30.63 3.07 45.94
C GLN A 297 -31.82 3.39 45.03
N VAL A 298 -32.26 4.64 45.07
CA VAL A 298 -33.45 5.18 44.37
C VAL A 298 -33.15 5.35 42.87
N VAL A 299 -33.95 4.70 42.04
CA VAL A 299 -33.95 4.79 40.57
C VAL A 299 -34.74 6.05 40.15
N PRO A 300 -34.20 6.94 39.27
CA PRO A 300 -34.95 8.05 38.70
C PRO A 300 -36.10 7.57 37.79
N PRO A 301 -37.27 8.25 37.81
CA PRO A 301 -38.49 7.74 37.18
C PRO A 301 -38.51 7.86 35.65
N GLU A 302 -39.10 6.84 35.07
CA GLU A 302 -39.44 6.60 33.67
C GLU A 302 -40.31 7.73 33.09
N LEU A 303 -39.85 8.31 31.98
CA LEU A 303 -40.57 9.33 31.22
C LEU A 303 -41.74 8.70 30.45
N GLN A 304 -42.92 9.27 30.67
CA GLN A 304 -44.21 8.90 30.08
C GLN A 304 -44.31 9.19 28.56
N PRO A 305 -45.30 8.58 27.87
CA PRO A 305 -45.46 8.64 26.43
C PRO A 305 -46.08 9.97 25.95
N ILE A 306 -45.60 10.46 24.81
CA ILE A 306 -46.11 11.65 24.12
C ILE A 306 -47.45 11.31 23.43
N PRO A 307 -48.48 12.17 23.54
CA PRO A 307 -49.80 11.90 22.98
C PRO A 307 -49.91 12.20 21.47
N THR A 308 -50.71 11.37 20.82
CA THR A 308 -51.25 11.46 19.47
C THR A 308 -52.06 12.75 19.26
N PRO A 309 -51.91 13.46 18.13
CA PRO A 309 -52.92 14.39 17.66
C PRO A 309 -53.74 13.76 16.52
N GLU A 310 -55.02 13.57 16.82
CA GLU A 310 -56.11 13.36 15.87
C GLU A 310 -56.53 14.73 15.31
N LYS A 311 -56.58 14.87 13.98
CA LYS A 311 -57.33 15.96 13.33
C LYS A 311 -57.88 15.54 11.98
N GLU A 312 -59.20 15.48 11.93
CA GLU A 312 -60.08 15.44 10.76
C GLU A 312 -59.67 16.41 9.64
N ALA A 313 -59.76 15.93 8.39
CA ALA A 313 -60.25 16.70 7.25
C ALA A 313 -60.67 15.78 6.08
N GLU A 314 -62.00 15.73 5.89
CA GLU A 314 -62.77 15.67 4.64
C GLU A 314 -62.28 14.87 3.41
N SER A 315 -63.14 13.90 3.09
CA SER A 315 -63.30 13.19 1.83
C SER A 315 -63.52 14.12 0.62
N LYS A 316 -62.78 13.89 -0.46
CA LYS A 316 -63.26 14.24 -1.82
C LYS A 316 -62.84 13.17 -2.84
N THR A 317 -63.85 12.41 -3.25
CA THR A 317 -63.87 11.43 -4.33
C THR A 317 -63.44 12.04 -5.66
N LEU A 318 -62.34 11.56 -6.27
CA LEU A 318 -62.10 11.67 -7.71
C LEU A 318 -61.31 10.46 -8.24
N LYS A 319 -62.07 9.59 -8.91
CA LYS A 319 -61.82 8.97 -10.22
C LYS A 319 -60.48 8.26 -10.49
N ALA A 320 -60.63 6.97 -10.75
CA ALA A 320 -59.64 6.02 -11.23
C ALA A 320 -58.83 6.52 -12.44
N GLU A 321 -57.52 6.34 -12.36
CA GLU A 321 -56.62 6.24 -13.50
C GLU A 321 -55.63 5.10 -13.23
N SER A 322 -55.50 4.22 -14.22
CA SER A 322 -54.84 2.92 -14.15
C SER A 322 -53.35 3.01 -13.78
N PRO A 323 -52.82 2.10 -12.94
CA PRO A 323 -51.38 2.01 -12.73
C PRO A 323 -50.69 1.37 -13.95
N THR A 324 -49.74 2.13 -14.50
CA THR A 324 -48.71 1.69 -15.45
C THR A 324 -47.85 0.58 -14.83
N PRO A 325 -47.43 -0.47 -15.57
CA PRO A 325 -46.67 -1.58 -15.01
C PRO A 325 -45.25 -1.14 -14.66
N VAL A 326 -44.95 -1.08 -13.36
CA VAL A 326 -43.60 -0.82 -12.85
C VAL A 326 -42.82 -2.14 -12.80
N ARG A 327 -41.80 -2.20 -13.67
CA ARG A 327 -40.55 -2.96 -13.57
C ARG A 327 -40.61 -4.38 -12.98
N ALA A 328 -40.49 -5.33 -13.89
CA ALA A 328 -40.07 -6.70 -13.61
C ALA A 328 -38.86 -6.71 -12.66
N ALA A 329 -38.99 -7.50 -11.58
CA ALA A 329 -37.86 -7.96 -10.81
C ALA A 329 -36.87 -8.63 -11.78
N VAL A 330 -35.62 -8.17 -11.74
CA VAL A 330 -34.53 -8.84 -12.45
C VAL A 330 -34.35 -10.17 -11.73
N ASP A 331 -34.88 -11.24 -12.32
CA ASP A 331 -34.62 -12.60 -11.90
C ASP A 331 -33.11 -12.75 -11.73
N ALA A 332 -32.70 -13.23 -10.56
CA ALA A 332 -31.32 -13.64 -10.31
C ALA A 332 -31.00 -14.71 -11.37
N SER A 333 -30.34 -14.28 -12.45
CA SER A 333 -29.96 -15.12 -13.57
C SER A 333 -29.23 -16.33 -13.01
N SER A 334 -29.80 -17.52 -13.17
CA SER A 334 -29.11 -18.75 -12.87
C SER A 334 -27.92 -18.82 -13.81
N TYR A 335 -26.75 -18.42 -13.32
CA TYR A 335 -25.51 -18.55 -14.03
C TYR A 335 -25.28 -20.05 -14.25
N GLU A 336 -25.38 -20.50 -15.49
CA GLU A 336 -25.10 -21.88 -15.88
C GLU A 336 -23.66 -21.90 -16.43
N PRO A 337 -22.69 -22.51 -15.72
CA PRO A 337 -21.30 -22.54 -16.15
C PRO A 337 -21.18 -23.19 -17.53
N ALA A 338 -20.22 -22.71 -18.33
CA ALA A 338 -19.92 -23.30 -19.64
C ALA A 338 -19.70 -24.83 -19.51
N ALA A 339 -20.33 -25.60 -20.39
CA ALA A 339 -20.29 -27.05 -20.34
C ALA A 339 -18.84 -27.56 -20.46
N PHE A 340 -18.31 -28.16 -19.39
CA PHE A 340 -17.00 -28.80 -19.39
C PHE A 340 -17.11 -30.22 -19.99
N PRO A 341 -16.21 -30.63 -20.91
CA PRO A 341 -16.29 -31.94 -21.55
C PRO A 341 -16.21 -33.13 -20.58
N ASN A 342 -15.74 -32.93 -19.35
CA ASN A 342 -15.63 -33.95 -18.30
C ASN A 342 -16.45 -33.63 -17.04
N GLY A 343 -17.46 -32.75 -17.12
CA GLY A 343 -18.16 -32.22 -15.94
C GLY A 343 -18.79 -33.27 -15.01
N ASP A 344 -19.27 -34.39 -15.56
CA ASP A 344 -19.93 -35.46 -14.80
C ASP A 344 -18.99 -36.59 -14.34
N GLN A 345 -17.68 -36.49 -14.62
CA GLN A 345 -16.71 -37.47 -14.14
C GLN A 345 -16.62 -37.43 -12.61
N GLU A 346 -16.84 -38.56 -11.95
CA GLU A 346 -16.67 -38.70 -10.50
C GLU A 346 -15.20 -38.94 -10.16
N ILE A 347 -14.66 -38.13 -9.25
CA ILE A 347 -13.29 -38.22 -8.77
C ILE A 347 -13.33 -38.56 -7.29
N LYS A 348 -12.56 -39.57 -6.87
CA LYS A 348 -12.36 -39.86 -5.45
C LYS A 348 -11.31 -38.91 -4.87
N LEU A 349 -11.75 -38.02 -3.98
CA LEU A 349 -10.92 -36.98 -3.38
C LEU A 349 -11.07 -37.01 -1.86
N THR A 350 -9.93 -37.04 -1.17
CA THR A 350 -9.86 -36.89 0.29
C THR A 350 -9.30 -35.51 0.57
N LEU A 351 -10.18 -34.53 0.78
CA LEU A 351 -9.79 -33.17 1.12
C LEU A 351 -9.69 -33.00 2.65
N PRO A 352 -8.62 -32.39 3.17
CA PRO A 352 -8.53 -32.05 4.59
C PRO A 352 -9.52 -30.95 4.96
N GLU A 353 -9.88 -30.86 6.25
CA GLU A 353 -10.78 -29.80 6.75
C GLU A 353 -10.19 -28.40 6.54
N ARG A 354 -8.86 -28.25 6.65
CA ARG A 354 -8.16 -27.00 6.33
C ARG A 354 -7.28 -27.21 5.11
N LEU A 355 -7.50 -26.38 4.10
CA LEU A 355 -6.78 -26.45 2.84
C LEU A 355 -6.31 -25.03 2.44
N PRO A 356 -5.02 -24.84 2.13
CA PRO A 356 -4.53 -23.60 1.53
C PRO A 356 -5.21 -23.37 0.17
N VAL A 357 -5.61 -22.13 -0.12
CA VAL A 357 -6.28 -21.79 -1.39
C VAL A 357 -5.45 -22.21 -2.61
N ILE A 358 -4.13 -22.08 -2.52
CA ILE A 358 -3.19 -22.48 -3.58
C ILE A 358 -3.25 -23.99 -3.86
N GLN A 359 -3.36 -24.83 -2.81
CA GLN A 359 -3.47 -26.27 -3.00
C GLN A 359 -4.80 -26.67 -3.62
N LEU A 360 -5.88 -25.96 -3.28
CA LEU A 360 -7.18 -26.15 -3.93
C LEU A 360 -7.09 -25.80 -5.42
N LEU A 361 -6.41 -24.70 -5.78
CA LEU A 361 -6.18 -24.31 -7.16
C LEU A 361 -5.40 -25.37 -7.94
N ASP A 362 -4.27 -25.85 -7.41
CA ASP A 362 -3.47 -26.88 -8.06
C ASP A 362 -4.27 -28.17 -8.30
N LEU A 363 -5.09 -28.56 -7.32
CA LEU A 363 -5.96 -29.72 -7.41
C LEU A 363 -7.00 -29.54 -8.52
N VAL A 364 -7.69 -28.40 -8.54
CA VAL A 364 -8.72 -28.09 -9.54
C VAL A 364 -8.09 -27.99 -10.94
N GLY A 365 -6.92 -27.38 -11.06
CA GLY A 365 -6.18 -27.26 -12.33
C GLY A 365 -5.82 -28.61 -12.92
N LYS A 366 -5.38 -29.54 -12.08
CA LYS A 366 -5.05 -30.90 -12.49
C LYS A 366 -6.25 -31.66 -13.07
N TYR A 367 -7.44 -31.50 -12.48
CA TYR A 367 -8.63 -32.24 -12.92
C TYR A 367 -9.39 -31.55 -14.07
N LEU A 368 -9.33 -30.22 -14.16
CA LEU A 368 -9.97 -29.44 -15.23
C LEU A 368 -9.04 -29.10 -16.41
N ASN A 369 -7.76 -29.44 -16.33
CA ASN A 369 -6.73 -29.01 -17.28
C ASN A 369 -6.69 -27.48 -17.45
N LEU A 370 -6.87 -26.75 -16.35
CA LEU A 370 -6.79 -25.30 -16.31
C LEU A 370 -5.37 -24.88 -15.93
N SER A 371 -4.87 -23.88 -16.63
CA SER A 371 -3.64 -23.18 -16.26
C SER A 371 -4.01 -21.90 -15.53
N TYR A 372 -3.44 -21.65 -14.35
CA TYR A 372 -3.74 -20.46 -13.57
C TYR A 372 -2.61 -19.45 -13.63
N VAL A 373 -2.98 -18.18 -13.68
CA VAL A 373 -2.07 -17.06 -13.43
C VAL A 373 -2.58 -16.32 -12.20
N TYR A 374 -1.76 -16.25 -11.17
CA TYR A 374 -2.11 -15.55 -9.93
C TYR A 374 -0.88 -14.93 -9.29
N ASP A 375 -1.12 -13.92 -8.46
CA ASP A 375 -0.09 -13.33 -7.61
C ASP A 375 -0.10 -14.03 -6.24
N PRO A 376 0.99 -14.71 -5.83
CA PRO A 376 1.03 -15.45 -4.57
C PRO A 376 0.88 -14.54 -3.34
N THR A 377 1.12 -13.23 -3.48
CA THR A 377 0.92 -12.28 -2.38
C THR A 377 -0.54 -11.93 -2.18
N LYS A 378 -1.35 -11.98 -3.25
CA LYS A 378 -2.78 -11.67 -3.25
C LYS A 378 -3.65 -12.90 -2.96
N VAL A 379 -3.18 -14.09 -3.37
CA VAL A 379 -3.89 -15.36 -3.16
C VAL A 379 -3.28 -16.09 -1.96
N THR A 380 -3.50 -15.54 -0.76
CA THR A 380 -3.01 -16.11 0.49
C THR A 380 -4.14 -16.59 1.40
N GLY A 381 -3.78 -17.49 2.32
CA GLY A 381 -4.64 -17.94 3.40
C GLY A 381 -5.17 -19.37 3.24
N GLU A 382 -5.78 -19.83 4.32
CA GLU A 382 -6.43 -21.12 4.41
C GLU A 382 -7.93 -20.96 4.38
N VAL A 383 -8.60 -22.02 3.95
CA VAL A 383 -10.05 -22.15 3.96
C VAL A 383 -10.42 -23.41 4.71
N THR A 384 -11.40 -23.30 5.59
CA THR A 384 -11.94 -24.43 6.35
C THR A 384 -13.14 -24.97 5.57
N LEU A 385 -13.01 -26.17 5.01
CA LEU A 385 -14.03 -26.84 4.22
C LEU A 385 -14.77 -27.86 5.09
N LYS A 386 -16.04 -27.57 5.40
CA LYS A 386 -16.95 -28.54 6.03
C LYS A 386 -17.80 -29.22 4.96
N LEU A 387 -17.20 -30.21 4.30
CA LEU A 387 -17.87 -31.01 3.29
C LEU A 387 -18.76 -32.05 3.98
N ASN A 388 -20.07 -32.00 3.72
CA ASN A 388 -21.04 -32.94 4.26
C ASN A 388 -21.51 -33.91 3.16
N GLY A 389 -21.79 -35.15 3.54
CA GLY A 389 -22.38 -36.17 2.66
C GLY A 389 -21.44 -36.61 1.53
N ASN A 390 -21.98 -36.73 0.31
CA ASN A 390 -21.26 -37.30 -0.84
C ASN A 390 -20.02 -36.49 -1.25
N LEU A 391 -19.95 -35.20 -0.89
CA LEU A 391 -18.78 -34.34 -1.16
C LEU A 391 -17.52 -34.80 -0.40
N GLN A 392 -17.69 -35.63 0.64
CA GLN A 392 -16.60 -36.24 1.38
C GLN A 392 -16.26 -37.62 0.77
N GLY A 393 -15.25 -37.65 -0.10
CA GLY A 393 -14.69 -38.89 -0.65
C GLY A 393 -14.89 -39.06 -2.16
N SER A 394 -15.99 -38.58 -2.75
CA SER A 394 -16.23 -38.63 -4.20
C SER A 394 -17.01 -37.43 -4.70
N MET A 395 -16.41 -36.63 -5.59
CA MET A 395 -17.01 -35.39 -6.09
C MET A 395 -16.98 -35.36 -7.61
N LYS A 396 -18.00 -34.79 -8.25
CA LYS A 396 -17.97 -34.56 -9.71
C LYS A 396 -17.05 -33.41 -10.04
N VAL A 397 -16.42 -33.46 -11.20
CA VAL A 397 -15.57 -32.37 -11.72
C VAL A 397 -16.29 -31.02 -11.71
N LYS A 398 -17.57 -30.98 -12.06
CA LYS A 398 -18.38 -29.75 -12.02
C LYS A 398 -18.57 -29.20 -10.60
N ASP A 399 -18.78 -30.07 -9.61
CA ASP A 399 -18.96 -29.65 -8.21
C ASP A 399 -17.64 -29.13 -7.64
N LEU A 400 -16.51 -29.68 -8.11
CA LEU A 400 -15.17 -29.21 -7.75
C LEU A 400 -14.90 -27.78 -8.29
N TYR A 401 -15.38 -27.47 -9.50
CA TYR A 401 -15.32 -26.11 -10.04
C TYR A 401 -16.17 -25.13 -9.22
N LEU A 402 -17.43 -25.50 -8.90
CA LEU A 402 -18.33 -24.69 -8.09
C LEU A 402 -17.78 -24.44 -6.68
N LEU A 403 -17.10 -25.45 -6.11
CA LEU A 403 -16.40 -25.30 -4.84
C LEU A 403 -15.28 -24.27 -4.94
N LEU A 404 -14.46 -24.32 -5.99
CA LEU A 404 -13.41 -23.34 -6.20
C LEU A 404 -13.97 -21.91 -6.33
N GLU A 405 -15.00 -21.73 -7.14
CA GLU A 405 -15.66 -20.44 -7.34
C GLU A 405 -16.19 -19.86 -6.02
N SER A 406 -16.89 -20.68 -5.23
CA SER A 406 -17.40 -20.30 -3.90
C SER A 406 -16.28 -19.89 -2.95
N VAL A 407 -15.15 -20.62 -2.98
CA VAL A 407 -13.98 -20.34 -2.14
C VAL A 407 -13.29 -19.04 -2.53
N LEU A 408 -13.15 -18.79 -3.83
CA LEU A 408 -12.56 -17.54 -4.33
C LEU A 408 -13.46 -16.36 -4.00
N GLN A 409 -14.77 -16.49 -4.19
CA GLN A 409 -15.73 -15.45 -3.83
C GLN A 409 -15.70 -15.13 -2.33
N PHE A 410 -15.55 -16.15 -1.47
CA PHE A 410 -15.40 -15.96 -0.03
C PHE A 410 -14.12 -15.18 0.34
N LYS A 411 -13.08 -15.22 -0.50
CA LYS A 411 -11.83 -14.48 -0.32
C LYS A 411 -11.80 -13.15 -1.09
N ASP A 412 -12.94 -12.69 -1.59
CA ASP A 412 -13.03 -11.52 -2.48
C ASP A 412 -12.10 -11.62 -3.70
N LEU A 413 -11.88 -12.84 -4.19
CA LEU A 413 -11.16 -13.14 -5.42
C LEU A 413 -12.18 -13.54 -6.50
N VAL A 414 -11.85 -13.29 -7.75
CA VAL A 414 -12.62 -13.79 -8.89
C VAL A 414 -11.70 -14.42 -9.93
N MET A 415 -12.28 -15.35 -10.69
CA MET A 415 -11.66 -15.93 -11.87
C MET A 415 -12.07 -15.12 -13.09
N THR A 416 -11.09 -14.61 -13.82
CA THR A 416 -11.28 -13.97 -15.13
C THR A 416 -10.73 -14.91 -16.19
N ARG A 417 -11.53 -15.18 -17.22
CA ARG A 417 -11.13 -16.11 -18.28
C ARG A 417 -10.26 -15.38 -19.29
N HIS A 418 -9.05 -15.88 -19.51
CA HIS A 418 -8.22 -15.46 -20.64
C HIS A 418 -8.39 -16.44 -21.79
N ASN A 419 -7.88 -16.08 -22.97
CA ASN A 419 -7.96 -16.90 -24.17
C ASN A 419 -7.50 -18.35 -23.90
N GLY A 420 -8.42 -19.31 -24.11
CA GLY A 420 -8.19 -20.75 -23.98
C GLY A 420 -8.52 -21.32 -22.60
N ASN A 421 -7.60 -22.14 -22.05
CA ASN A 421 -7.70 -22.80 -20.75
C ASN A 421 -6.91 -22.06 -19.65
N VAL A 422 -6.55 -20.81 -19.89
CA VAL A 422 -5.82 -19.98 -18.93
C VAL A 422 -6.81 -19.13 -18.15
N VAL A 423 -6.77 -19.23 -16.83
CA VAL A 423 -7.62 -18.44 -15.93
C VAL A 423 -6.75 -17.56 -15.05
N GLN A 424 -7.07 -16.28 -14.98
CA GLN A 424 -6.40 -15.34 -14.09
C GLN A 424 -7.23 -15.12 -12.83
N ILE A 425 -6.58 -15.27 -11.67
CA ILE A 425 -7.23 -15.10 -10.36
C ILE A 425 -6.79 -13.77 -9.80
N VAL A 426 -7.75 -12.87 -9.62
CA VAL A 426 -7.52 -11.49 -9.22
C VAL A 426 -8.47 -11.08 -8.12
N PRO A 427 -8.08 -10.14 -7.23
CA PRO A 427 -9.03 -9.52 -6.32
C PRO A 427 -10.21 -8.91 -7.07
N LYS A 428 -11.40 -9.00 -6.49
CA LYS A 428 -12.63 -8.44 -7.05
C LYS A 428 -12.52 -6.94 -7.33
N THR A 429 -11.67 -6.24 -6.58
CA THR A 429 -11.36 -4.81 -6.78
C THR A 429 -10.58 -4.54 -8.06
N ASP A 430 -9.82 -5.51 -8.56
CA ASP A 430 -8.86 -5.33 -9.65
C ASP A 430 -9.46 -5.73 -11.02
N VAL A 431 -10.62 -6.40 -11.02
CA VAL A 431 -11.29 -6.98 -12.20
C VAL A 431 -11.54 -5.95 -13.30
N MET A 432 -12.04 -4.78 -12.91
CA MET A 432 -12.37 -3.68 -13.83
C MET A 432 -11.14 -3.15 -14.59
N THR A 433 -9.93 -3.40 -14.07
CA THR A 433 -8.68 -2.95 -14.71
C THR A 433 -8.17 -3.93 -15.75
N ILE A 434 -8.46 -5.21 -15.57
CA ILE A 434 -7.83 -6.31 -16.33
C ILE A 434 -8.72 -6.70 -17.50
N ASP A 435 -10.03 -6.70 -17.31
CA ASP A 435 -10.98 -7.05 -18.35
C ASP A 435 -11.92 -5.86 -18.64
N PRO A 436 -11.46 -4.89 -19.45
CA PRO A 436 -12.34 -3.81 -19.87
C PRO A 436 -13.48 -4.42 -20.68
N GLN A 437 -14.72 -4.23 -20.21
CA GLN A 437 -15.93 -4.66 -20.94
C GLN A 437 -15.77 -4.29 -22.40
N ILE A 438 -15.74 -5.30 -23.28
CA ILE A 438 -15.72 -5.10 -24.72
C ILE A 438 -17.12 -4.60 -25.08
N VAL A 439 -17.33 -3.29 -24.99
CA VAL A 439 -18.51 -2.64 -25.53
C VAL A 439 -18.36 -2.71 -27.05
N THR A 440 -18.96 -3.72 -27.67
CA THR A 440 -19.10 -3.74 -29.12
C THR A 440 -20.03 -2.58 -29.51
N PRO A 441 -19.57 -1.62 -30.32
CA PRO A 441 -20.31 -0.38 -30.59
C PRO A 441 -21.65 -0.59 -31.30
N GLU A 442 -21.96 -1.80 -31.77
CA GLU A 442 -23.18 -2.12 -32.52
C GLU A 442 -24.20 -2.99 -31.75
N SER A 443 -23.88 -3.46 -30.55
CA SER A 443 -24.79 -4.26 -29.73
C SER A 443 -25.20 -3.50 -28.47
N ARG A 444 -26.49 -3.22 -28.31
CA ARG A 444 -27.08 -2.72 -27.05
C ARG A 444 -27.19 -3.80 -25.97
N VAL A 445 -26.68 -5.00 -26.20
CA VAL A 445 -26.68 -6.09 -25.24
C VAL A 445 -25.28 -6.16 -24.63
N VAL A 446 -25.19 -5.78 -23.35
CA VAL A 446 -23.99 -5.94 -22.55
C VAL A 446 -23.84 -7.44 -22.28
N GLU A 447 -22.91 -8.08 -22.95
CA GLU A 447 -22.54 -9.47 -22.67
C GLU A 447 -21.51 -9.44 -21.52
N ALA A 448 -21.82 -10.12 -20.41
CA ALA A 448 -20.85 -10.33 -19.35
C ALA A 448 -19.85 -11.39 -19.82
N GLY A 449 -18.56 -11.03 -19.81
CA GLY A 449 -17.45 -11.94 -20.15
C GLY A 449 -17.19 -12.98 -19.09
#